data_AF-A0A9W7EKB1-F1
#
_entry.id   AF-A0A9W7EKB1-F1
#
_cell.length_a   1.000
_cell.length_b   1.000
_cell.length_c   1.000
_cell.angle_alpha   90.00
_cell.angle_beta   90.00
_cell.angle_gamma   90.00
#
_symmetry.space_group_name_H-M   'P 1'
#
loop_
_entity.id
_entity.type
_entity.pdbx_description
1 polymer ?
#
loop_
_entity_poly.entity_id
_entity_poly.type
_entity_poly.pdbx_seq_one_letter_code
_entity_poly.pdbx_strand_id
1 'polypeptide(L)'
;MSSNPTPRGRVDSSFEKIENRRDSALFKLRSSVKAIISISKQKKLAFVKKKMEWGRQSGKHDAISDQIFSTLTIDRDKHPLPSPPAQQYDSREVFYAHNVKAEKELCMSCYDALLYNIKSNELDAARAKRRASTQKQREKMIKLAGCTIADTLDDSSDDETSSTVRSLMNTRLHPNFANLTAPIFITWSKLGEVEEDTFVRGKAGTMAPITLGSELPKLAIDAGSFANELNYFPIRRNELDRLNCFIEIPNTYSSIYNLGDWIPGVHGLSIRFTDSIGSIFSGQIMPVDTSDVNLTQDDVMKMLVSKAGYKGSVTRSMILEAAFMRFETTKISLTWGEYRDFARKRKVQKKVDAINRKIRKAKEKEAEALRQAKEEKKRKKKEAKKEKKRKEEEEKKLQTEAAAEEKKKKKAEAKLKNETSLQKLKRMKAENKT
;
A
#
# COMPACT_ATOMS: atom_id res chain seq x y z
N MET A 1 -11.23 -94.46 -4.88
CA MET A 1 -10.75 -93.34 -4.03
C MET A 1 -9.41 -92.86 -4.58
N SER A 2 -9.40 -91.79 -5.37
CA SER A 2 -8.17 -91.17 -5.89
C SER A 2 -8.37 -89.65 -5.82
N SER A 3 -7.62 -89.00 -4.95
CA SER A 3 -7.63 -87.56 -4.72
C SER A 3 -6.45 -86.92 -5.44
N ASN A 4 -6.73 -86.19 -6.52
CA ASN A 4 -5.75 -85.31 -7.18
C ASN A 4 -5.56 -83.99 -6.38
N PRO A 5 -4.32 -83.47 -6.30
CA PRO A 5 -4.04 -82.22 -5.59
C PRO A 5 -4.27 -80.97 -6.46
N THR A 6 -4.74 -79.89 -5.84
CA THR A 6 -4.83 -78.53 -6.42
C THR A 6 -3.47 -77.79 -6.35
N PRO A 7 -3.16 -76.88 -7.29
CA PRO A 7 -1.85 -76.24 -7.36
C PRO A 7 -1.74 -75.03 -6.41
N ARG A 8 -0.62 -74.94 -5.69
CA ARG A 8 -0.22 -73.75 -4.91
C ARG A 8 0.08 -72.58 -5.86
N GLY A 9 -0.59 -71.45 -5.63
CA GLY A 9 -0.37 -70.20 -6.35
C GLY A 9 1.06 -69.67 -6.16
N ARG A 10 1.72 -69.38 -7.28
CA ARG A 10 3.03 -68.74 -7.37
C ARG A 10 2.86 -67.26 -7.01
N VAL A 11 3.34 -66.85 -5.83
CA VAL A 11 3.42 -65.43 -5.45
C VAL A 11 4.39 -64.74 -6.42
N ASP A 12 3.89 -63.71 -7.10
CA ASP A 12 4.58 -63.03 -8.18
C ASP A 12 5.78 -62.23 -7.63
N SER A 13 7.00 -62.75 -7.86
CA SER A 13 8.27 -62.16 -7.40
C SER A 13 8.49 -60.71 -7.86
N SER A 14 7.68 -60.25 -8.81
CA SER A 14 7.66 -58.90 -9.34
C SER A 14 7.05 -57.91 -8.35
N PHE A 15 6.02 -58.32 -7.60
CA PHE A 15 5.31 -57.44 -6.65
C PHE A 15 6.14 -57.19 -5.39
N GLU A 16 6.75 -58.24 -4.84
CA GLU A 16 7.63 -58.18 -3.67
C GLU A 16 8.92 -57.37 -3.96
N LYS A 17 9.42 -57.39 -5.21
CA LYS A 17 10.52 -56.52 -5.66
C LYS A 17 10.12 -55.04 -5.77
N ILE A 18 8.88 -54.74 -6.15
CA ILE A 18 8.37 -53.36 -6.25
C ILE A 18 8.15 -52.78 -4.85
N GLU A 19 7.61 -53.58 -3.93
CA GLU A 19 7.35 -53.19 -2.54
C GLU A 19 8.66 -52.93 -1.78
N ASN A 20 9.64 -53.84 -1.90
CA ASN A 20 10.99 -53.65 -1.34
C ASN A 20 11.72 -52.42 -1.92
N ARG A 21 11.51 -52.09 -3.21
CA ARG A 21 12.07 -50.87 -3.82
C ARG A 21 11.40 -49.61 -3.31
N ARG A 22 10.07 -49.64 -3.08
CA ARG A 22 9.32 -48.55 -2.46
C ARG A 22 9.76 -48.30 -1.01
N ASP A 23 9.93 -49.36 -0.22
CA ASP A 23 10.37 -49.25 1.17
C ASP A 23 11.82 -48.78 1.29
N SER A 24 12.71 -49.23 0.39
CA SER A 24 14.08 -48.71 0.30
C SER A 24 14.11 -47.22 -0.08
N ALA A 25 13.26 -46.79 -1.02
CA ALA A 25 13.15 -45.38 -1.42
C ALA A 25 12.58 -44.51 -0.28
N LEU A 26 11.56 -44.99 0.42
CA LEU A 26 10.98 -44.31 1.59
C LEU A 26 11.97 -44.25 2.76
N PHE A 27 12.78 -45.28 2.97
CA PHE A 27 13.84 -45.28 3.98
C PHE A 27 14.95 -44.28 3.66
N LYS A 28 15.37 -44.20 2.39
CA LYS A 28 16.33 -43.18 1.92
C LYS A 28 15.78 -41.77 2.07
N LEU A 29 14.52 -41.53 1.69
CA LEU A 29 13.87 -40.23 1.84
C LEU A 29 13.77 -39.81 3.32
N ARG A 30 13.33 -40.72 4.20
CA ARG A 30 13.27 -40.48 5.65
C ARG A 30 14.64 -40.21 6.26
N SER A 31 15.69 -40.87 5.77
CA SER A 31 17.07 -40.66 6.22
C SER A 31 17.61 -39.30 5.77
N SER A 32 17.36 -38.90 4.52
CA SER A 32 17.72 -37.58 4.00
C SER A 32 16.97 -36.45 4.73
N VAL A 33 15.66 -36.61 4.97
CA VAL A 33 14.88 -35.64 5.76
C VAL A 33 15.39 -35.55 7.19
N LYS A 34 15.73 -36.68 7.84
CA LYS A 34 16.36 -36.67 9.17
C LYS A 34 17.72 -35.99 9.15
N ALA A 35 18.53 -36.19 8.11
CA ALA A 35 19.82 -35.52 7.96
C ALA A 35 19.66 -34.01 7.77
N ILE A 36 18.72 -33.56 6.94
CA ILE A 36 18.40 -32.14 6.72
C ILE A 36 17.88 -31.49 8.02
N ILE A 37 16.96 -32.16 8.74
CA ILE A 37 16.48 -31.70 10.04
C ILE A 37 17.61 -31.67 11.06
N SER A 38 18.53 -32.63 11.03
CA SER A 38 19.72 -32.66 11.90
C SER A 38 20.68 -31.53 11.59
N ILE A 39 20.97 -31.26 10.31
CA ILE A 39 21.82 -30.15 9.87
C ILE A 39 21.17 -28.81 10.23
N SER A 40 19.86 -28.66 10.01
CA SER A 40 19.10 -27.48 10.39
C SER A 40 19.08 -27.27 11.92
N LYS A 41 18.89 -28.35 12.69
CA LYS A 41 19.00 -28.33 14.16
C LYS A 41 20.42 -28.01 14.62
N GLN A 42 21.46 -28.55 13.99
CA GLN A 42 22.86 -28.26 14.31
C GLN A 42 23.23 -26.82 13.96
N LYS A 43 22.80 -26.29 12.80
CA LYS A 43 22.97 -24.87 12.45
C LYS A 43 22.24 -23.96 13.43
N LYS A 44 21.03 -24.32 13.85
CA LYS A 44 20.26 -23.59 14.86
C LYS A 44 20.89 -23.68 16.26
N LEU A 45 21.44 -24.84 16.64
CA LEU A 45 22.17 -25.03 17.90
C LEU A 45 23.51 -24.29 17.90
N ALA A 46 24.23 -24.28 16.77
CA ALA A 46 25.46 -23.52 16.59
C ALA A 46 25.20 -22.01 16.60
N PHE A 47 24.12 -21.56 15.96
CA PHE A 47 23.64 -20.17 16.03
C PHE A 47 23.25 -19.78 17.47
N VAL A 48 22.55 -20.65 18.21
CA VAL A 48 22.18 -20.40 19.62
C VAL A 48 23.38 -20.46 20.57
N LYS A 49 24.32 -21.40 20.36
CA LYS A 49 25.58 -21.45 21.11
C LYS A 49 26.43 -20.21 20.84
N LYS A 50 26.58 -19.78 19.58
CA LYS A 50 27.29 -18.55 19.19
C LYS A 50 26.57 -17.28 19.63
N LYS A 51 25.23 -17.26 19.69
CA LYS A 51 24.42 -16.20 20.33
C LYS A 51 24.75 -16.06 21.83
N MET A 52 24.98 -17.18 22.52
CA MET A 52 25.48 -17.15 23.91
C MET A 52 26.97 -16.84 24.01
N GLU A 53 27.78 -17.17 23.00
CA GLU A 53 29.23 -16.98 22.97
C GLU A 53 29.63 -15.55 22.59
N TRP A 54 28.93 -14.90 21.66
CA TRP A 54 29.03 -13.44 21.40
C TRP A 54 28.53 -12.63 22.59
N GLY A 55 27.44 -13.07 23.23
CA GLY A 55 26.99 -12.48 24.50
C GLY A 55 28.00 -12.68 25.64
N ARG A 56 28.78 -13.78 25.64
CA ARG A 56 29.84 -14.08 26.63
C ARG A 56 31.20 -13.45 26.30
N GLN A 57 31.54 -13.24 25.04
CA GLN A 57 32.76 -12.56 24.56
C GLN A 57 32.68 -11.04 24.76
N SER A 58 31.59 -10.54 25.33
CA SER A 58 31.54 -9.23 26.02
C SER A 58 32.47 -9.13 27.25
N GLY A 59 33.25 -10.19 27.57
CA GLY A 59 34.36 -10.13 28.52
C GLY A 59 35.47 -11.16 28.26
N LYS A 60 36.71 -10.64 28.22
CA LYS A 60 38.04 -11.27 28.20
C LYS A 60 38.44 -12.12 26.98
N HIS A 61 38.70 -11.43 25.87
CA HIS A 61 40.04 -11.23 25.30
C HIS A 61 39.89 -10.79 23.85
N ASP A 62 39.84 -9.47 23.65
CA ASP A 62 40.27 -8.87 22.40
C ASP A 62 41.25 -7.77 22.79
N ALA A 63 42.42 -7.69 22.15
CA ALA A 63 43.47 -6.72 22.50
C ALA A 63 42.94 -5.26 22.46
N ILE A 64 41.83 -5.07 21.75
CA ILE A 64 41.07 -3.83 21.68
C ILE A 64 40.33 -3.53 23.00
N SER A 65 39.69 -4.51 23.63
CA SER A 65 38.97 -4.36 24.89
C SER A 65 39.89 -4.25 26.11
N ASP A 66 40.99 -5.00 26.14
CA ASP A 66 41.96 -4.95 27.26
C ASP A 66 42.71 -3.60 27.31
N GLN A 67 42.99 -2.98 26.15
CA GLN A 67 43.54 -1.62 26.10
C GLN A 67 42.54 -0.55 26.53
N ILE A 68 41.26 -0.67 26.15
CA ILE A 68 40.17 0.23 26.57
C ILE A 68 39.99 0.16 28.09
N PHE A 69 40.02 -1.03 28.69
CA PHE A 69 39.93 -1.17 30.15
C PHE A 69 41.16 -0.57 30.85
N SER A 70 42.37 -0.75 30.29
CA SER A 70 43.61 -0.17 30.87
C SER A 70 43.65 1.36 30.80
N THR A 71 43.08 1.97 29.75
CA THR A 71 42.98 3.43 29.61
C THR A 71 41.87 4.02 30.49
N LEU A 72 40.84 3.23 30.83
CA LEU A 72 39.78 3.59 31.77
C LEU A 72 40.14 3.36 33.25
N THR A 73 41.23 2.64 33.55
CA THR A 73 41.75 2.41 34.92
C THR A 73 42.83 3.42 35.35
N ILE A 74 43.08 4.47 34.57
CA ILE A 74 43.92 5.58 35.04
C ILE A 74 43.16 6.30 36.16
N ASP A 75 43.82 6.40 37.31
CA ASP A 75 43.41 7.03 38.58
C ASP A 75 42.35 8.13 38.38
N ARG A 76 41.08 7.77 38.66
CA ARG A 76 39.87 8.57 38.39
C ARG A 76 39.85 9.92 39.15
N ASP A 77 40.73 10.07 40.13
CA ASP A 77 40.88 11.26 40.95
C ASP A 77 41.90 12.28 40.40
N LYS A 78 42.72 11.91 39.39
CA LYS A 78 43.79 12.79 38.85
C LYS A 78 43.57 13.28 37.43
N HIS A 79 42.69 12.65 36.66
CA HIS A 79 42.34 13.07 35.30
C HIS A 79 40.84 12.97 35.08
N PRO A 80 40.07 14.07 35.25
CA PRO A 80 38.67 14.07 34.84
C PRO A 80 38.59 13.75 33.35
N LEU A 81 37.73 12.78 33.00
CA LEU A 81 37.40 12.49 31.60
C LEU A 81 37.11 13.82 30.88
N PRO A 82 37.63 14.05 29.66
CA PRO A 82 37.12 15.14 28.87
C PRO A 82 35.61 14.94 28.80
N SER A 83 34.88 15.93 29.30
CA SER A 83 33.43 15.99 29.15
C SER A 83 33.10 15.62 27.70
N PRO A 84 32.15 14.70 27.45
CA PRO A 84 31.78 14.32 26.08
C PRO A 84 31.64 15.61 25.29
N PRO A 85 32.22 15.72 24.08
CA PRO A 85 32.18 16.95 23.32
C PRO A 85 30.74 17.43 23.32
N ALA A 86 30.53 18.68 23.75
CA ALA A 86 29.22 19.31 23.87
C ALA A 86 28.56 19.55 22.49
N GLN A 87 28.87 18.72 21.51
CA GLN A 87 28.04 18.49 20.35
C GLN A 87 26.91 17.60 20.81
N GLN A 88 25.84 18.26 21.22
CA GLN A 88 24.48 17.77 21.13
C GLN A 88 24.25 17.30 19.68
N TYR A 89 24.72 16.10 19.35
CA TYR A 89 24.33 15.41 18.12
C TYR A 89 22.84 15.18 18.29
N ASP A 90 22.04 16.03 17.65
CA ASP A 90 20.61 15.86 17.66
C ASP A 90 20.33 14.49 17.06
N SER A 91 19.96 13.55 17.92
CA SER A 91 19.52 12.21 17.55
C SER A 91 18.40 12.23 16.49
N ARG A 92 17.79 13.40 16.24
CA ARG A 92 16.78 13.65 15.21
C ARG A 92 17.36 14.02 13.83
N GLU A 93 18.62 14.42 13.70
CA GLU A 93 19.15 14.97 12.44
C GLU A 93 19.76 13.96 11.45
N VAL A 94 19.98 12.69 11.82
CA VAL A 94 20.61 11.75 10.85
C VAL A 94 19.87 10.44 10.68
N PHE A 95 18.92 10.09 11.57
CA PHE A 95 18.33 8.76 11.53
C PHE A 95 16.85 8.82 11.76
N TYR A 96 16.17 9.12 10.66
CA TYR A 96 14.74 9.27 10.60
C TYR A 96 14.02 8.09 11.26
N ALA A 97 13.41 8.34 12.42
CA ALA A 97 12.45 7.44 13.04
C ALA A 97 11.16 7.41 12.21
N HIS A 98 11.20 6.71 11.07
CA HIS A 98 10.00 6.42 10.31
C HIS A 98 9.27 5.28 11.02
N ASN A 99 8.12 5.57 11.64
CA ASN A 99 7.21 4.57 12.19
C ASN A 99 6.46 3.81 11.07
N VAL A 100 7.15 3.49 9.98
CA VAL A 100 6.60 2.73 8.86
C VAL A 100 7.11 1.29 9.00
N LYS A 101 6.19 0.33 9.01
CA LYS A 101 6.51 -1.09 8.99
C LYS A 101 6.29 -1.64 7.59
N ALA A 102 7.05 -2.68 7.24
CA ALA A 102 6.84 -3.40 6.01
C ALA A 102 5.49 -4.15 6.05
N GLU A 103 4.56 -3.76 5.18
CA GLU A 103 3.22 -4.35 5.07
C GLU A 103 2.98 -4.95 3.68
N LYS A 104 2.05 -5.91 3.57
CA LYS A 104 1.74 -6.60 2.29
C LYS A 104 1.25 -5.63 1.21
N GLU A 105 0.65 -4.52 1.62
CA GLU A 105 0.17 -3.43 0.78
C GLU A 105 1.27 -2.78 -0.04
N LEU A 106 2.48 -2.68 0.52
CA LEU A 106 3.64 -2.17 -0.20
C LEU A 106 4.07 -3.15 -1.30
N CYS A 107 4.06 -4.46 -1.01
CA CYS A 107 4.34 -5.48 -2.03
C CYS A 107 3.28 -5.50 -3.13
N MET A 108 2.00 -5.29 -2.78
CA MET A 108 0.93 -5.17 -3.78
C MET A 108 1.19 -4.01 -4.74
N SER A 109 1.67 -2.87 -4.23
CA SER A 109 2.05 -1.73 -5.07
C SER A 109 3.20 -2.07 -6.01
N CYS A 110 4.22 -2.77 -5.52
CA CYS A 110 5.35 -3.22 -6.35
C CYS A 110 4.88 -4.11 -7.51
N TYR A 111 3.96 -5.05 -7.26
CA TYR A 111 3.37 -5.87 -8.32
C TYR A 111 2.51 -5.06 -9.29
N ASP A 112 1.69 -4.12 -8.78
CA ASP A 112 0.88 -3.24 -9.63
C ASP A 112 1.77 -2.44 -10.60
N ALA A 113 2.89 -1.90 -10.11
CA ALA A 113 3.89 -1.18 -10.90
C ALA A 113 4.59 -2.08 -11.92
N LEU A 114 5.05 -3.26 -11.49
CA LEU A 114 5.71 -4.24 -12.38
C LEU A 114 4.79 -4.67 -13.53
N LEU A 115 3.53 -4.98 -13.24
CA LEU A 115 2.56 -5.39 -14.25
C LEU A 115 2.22 -4.27 -15.23
N TYR A 116 2.17 -3.03 -14.74
CA TYR A 116 2.00 -1.87 -15.61
C TYR A 116 3.18 -1.74 -16.56
N ASN A 117 4.41 -1.82 -16.05
CA ASN A 117 5.63 -1.75 -16.85
C ASN A 117 5.70 -2.85 -17.91
N ILE A 118 5.42 -4.11 -17.55
CA ILE A 118 5.38 -5.22 -18.51
C ILE A 118 4.36 -4.96 -19.64
N LYS A 119 3.16 -4.47 -19.30
CA LYS A 119 2.13 -4.15 -20.30
C LYS A 119 2.53 -2.99 -21.20
N SER A 120 3.13 -1.94 -20.64
CA SER A 120 3.60 -0.79 -21.41
C SER A 120 4.65 -1.23 -22.43
N ASN A 121 5.66 -1.96 -21.99
CA ASN A 121 6.75 -2.45 -22.84
C ASN A 121 6.23 -3.36 -23.98
N GLU A 122 5.23 -4.20 -23.72
CA GLU A 122 4.61 -5.02 -24.77
C GLU A 122 3.80 -4.20 -25.78
N LEU A 123 3.08 -3.16 -25.33
CA LEU A 123 2.35 -2.25 -26.21
C LEU A 123 3.31 -1.46 -27.10
N ASP A 124 4.41 -0.98 -26.53
CA ASP A 124 5.43 -0.23 -27.26
C ASP A 124 6.17 -1.11 -28.27
N ALA A 125 6.49 -2.36 -27.89
CA ALA A 125 7.01 -3.36 -28.82
C ALA A 125 6.02 -3.66 -29.98
N ALA A 126 4.72 -3.73 -29.71
CA ALA A 126 3.71 -3.92 -30.73
C ALA A 126 3.58 -2.71 -31.68
N ARG A 127 3.63 -1.49 -31.13
CA ARG A 127 3.65 -0.24 -31.91
C ARG A 127 4.89 -0.16 -32.81
N ALA A 128 6.07 -0.50 -32.29
CA ALA A 128 7.31 -0.54 -33.05
C ALA A 128 7.24 -1.51 -34.24
N LYS A 129 6.70 -2.72 -34.02
CA LYS A 129 6.47 -3.70 -35.11
C LYS A 129 5.52 -3.18 -36.19
N ARG A 130 4.45 -2.47 -35.80
CA ARG A 130 3.52 -1.84 -36.75
C ARG A 130 4.22 -0.76 -37.57
N ARG A 131 4.98 0.14 -36.92
CA ARG A 131 5.77 1.17 -37.60
C ARG A 131 6.75 0.56 -38.61
N ALA A 132 7.49 -0.49 -38.22
CA ALA A 132 8.40 -1.20 -39.12
C ALA A 132 7.68 -1.85 -40.32
N SER A 133 6.50 -2.45 -40.10
CA SER A 133 5.67 -3.01 -41.19
C SER A 133 5.17 -1.93 -42.15
N THR A 134 4.69 -0.80 -41.63
CA THR A 134 4.22 0.34 -42.42
C THR A 134 5.36 0.97 -43.21
N GLN A 135 6.55 1.11 -42.61
CA GLN A 135 7.75 1.60 -43.27
C GLN A 135 8.17 0.67 -44.42
N LYS A 136 8.20 -0.65 -44.19
CA LYS A 136 8.49 -1.64 -45.24
C LYS A 136 7.47 -1.62 -46.38
N GLN A 137 6.18 -1.39 -46.09
CA GLN A 137 5.14 -1.21 -47.11
C GLN A 137 5.33 0.10 -47.89
N ARG A 138 5.68 1.20 -47.23
CA ARG A 138 5.99 2.49 -47.87
C ARG A 138 7.22 2.38 -48.78
N GLU A 139 8.30 1.78 -48.31
CA GLU A 139 9.50 1.54 -49.13
C GLU A 139 9.20 0.69 -50.37
N LYS A 140 8.33 -0.32 -50.24
CA LYS A 140 7.89 -1.14 -51.38
C LYS A 140 7.04 -0.35 -52.38
N MET A 141 6.15 0.52 -51.90
CA MET A 141 5.34 1.40 -52.76
C MET A 141 6.20 2.47 -53.46
N ILE A 142 7.18 3.05 -52.76
CA ILE A 142 8.10 4.05 -53.32
C ILE A 142 8.96 3.41 -54.42
N LYS A 143 9.47 2.19 -54.18
CA LYS A 143 10.19 1.42 -55.22
C LYS A 143 9.32 1.10 -56.43
N LEU A 144 8.01 0.87 -56.24
CA LEU A 144 7.07 0.64 -57.34
C LEU A 144 6.72 1.93 -58.11
N ALA A 145 6.68 3.07 -57.43
CA ALA A 145 6.24 4.35 -57.98
C ALA A 145 7.35 5.13 -58.72
N GLY A 146 8.61 4.69 -58.66
CA GLY A 146 9.72 5.31 -59.38
C GLY A 146 10.08 6.75 -58.95
N CYS A 147 9.51 7.26 -57.85
CA CYS A 147 9.80 8.61 -57.35
C CYS A 147 11.05 8.63 -56.46
N THR A 148 11.95 9.58 -56.72
CA THR A 148 13.01 9.99 -55.80
C THR A 148 12.43 10.87 -54.69
N ILE A 149 12.70 10.52 -53.44
CA ILE A 149 12.16 11.21 -52.26
C ILE A 149 12.95 12.51 -52.05
N ALA A 150 12.30 13.66 -52.26
CA ALA A 150 12.58 14.87 -51.51
C ALA A 150 11.50 15.02 -50.43
N ASP A 151 11.99 15.16 -49.20
CA ASP A 151 11.35 15.73 -48.00
C ASP A 151 10.07 15.10 -47.45
N THR A 152 10.19 14.55 -46.24
CA THR A 152 9.42 14.93 -45.03
C THR A 152 9.83 14.03 -43.87
N LEU A 153 10.81 14.49 -43.09
CA LEU A 153 11.10 13.96 -41.76
C LEU A 153 10.92 15.09 -40.75
N ASP A 154 9.70 15.22 -40.24
CA ASP A 154 9.48 15.75 -38.90
C ASP A 154 8.44 14.86 -38.24
N ASP A 155 8.88 14.07 -37.26
CA ASP A 155 8.00 13.39 -36.31
C ASP A 155 8.64 13.54 -34.94
N SER A 156 8.52 14.75 -34.39
CA SER A 156 8.80 15.06 -33.00
C SER A 156 7.96 14.15 -32.09
N SER A 157 8.58 13.39 -31.19
CA SER A 157 7.92 12.93 -29.95
C SER A 157 8.92 12.45 -28.89
N ASP A 158 9.65 13.40 -28.30
CA ASP A 158 10.48 13.19 -27.10
C ASP A 158 9.70 13.45 -25.78
N ASP A 159 8.41 13.10 -25.67
CA ASP A 159 7.60 13.36 -24.45
C ASP A 159 6.81 12.13 -23.90
N GLU A 160 7.23 10.90 -24.22
CA GLU A 160 6.54 9.67 -23.77
C GLU A 160 7.08 9.06 -22.45
N THR A 161 8.31 9.41 -22.05
CA THR A 161 8.87 9.00 -20.76
C THR A 161 8.14 9.69 -19.59
N SER A 162 7.66 10.92 -19.80
CA SER A 162 6.92 11.72 -18.81
C SER A 162 5.47 11.21 -18.58
N SER A 163 4.80 10.74 -19.64
CA SER A 163 3.44 10.21 -19.59
C SER A 163 3.36 8.89 -18.79
N THR A 164 4.37 8.02 -18.96
CA THR A 164 4.48 6.72 -18.30
C THR A 164 4.73 6.88 -16.80
N VAL A 165 5.62 7.79 -16.40
CA VAL A 165 5.89 8.12 -14.99
C VAL A 165 4.65 8.74 -14.32
N ARG A 166 3.95 9.66 -14.99
CA ARG A 166 2.72 10.28 -14.48
C ARG A 166 1.55 9.28 -14.36
N SER A 167 1.49 8.27 -15.22
CA SER A 167 0.51 7.17 -15.16
C SER A 167 0.87 6.10 -14.12
N LEU A 168 2.16 5.84 -13.90
CA LEU A 168 2.67 5.02 -12.79
C LEU A 168 2.39 5.66 -11.43
N MET A 169 2.45 6.98 -11.30
CA MET A 169 1.96 7.68 -10.09
C MET A 169 0.46 7.46 -9.82
N ASN A 170 -0.29 6.97 -10.81
CA ASN A 170 -1.70 6.58 -10.68
C ASN A 170 -1.90 5.09 -10.33
N THR A 171 -0.83 4.28 -10.22
CA THR A 171 -0.93 2.96 -9.58
C THR A 171 -1.15 3.20 -8.10
N ARG A 172 -2.42 3.25 -7.71
CA ARG A 172 -2.89 3.62 -6.38
C ARG A 172 -2.23 2.76 -5.30
N LEU A 173 -1.13 3.24 -4.75
CA LEU A 173 -0.75 2.90 -3.39
C LEU A 173 -1.96 3.11 -2.49
N HIS A 174 -2.09 2.27 -1.47
CA HIS A 174 -3.12 2.44 -0.47
C HIS A 174 -3.04 3.89 0.07
N PRO A 175 -4.16 4.63 0.22
CA PRO A 175 -4.15 6.05 0.59
C PRO A 175 -3.30 6.36 1.83
N ASN A 176 -3.16 5.38 2.72
CA ASN A 176 -2.37 5.47 3.93
C ASN A 176 -0.86 5.66 3.69
N PHE A 177 -0.31 5.31 2.52
CA PHE A 177 1.13 5.43 2.23
C PHE A 177 1.50 6.60 1.33
N ALA A 178 0.53 7.37 0.83
CA ALA A 178 0.78 8.41 -0.17
C ALA A 178 1.77 9.48 0.32
N ASN A 179 1.72 9.83 1.61
CA ASN A 179 2.54 10.88 2.22
C ASN A 179 3.56 10.32 3.23
N LEU A 180 3.75 9.00 3.26
CA LEU A 180 4.72 8.37 4.16
C LEU A 180 6.09 8.30 3.47
N THR A 181 7.13 8.59 4.24
CA THR A 181 8.51 8.42 3.84
C THR A 181 9.13 7.27 4.61
N ALA A 182 10.04 6.52 3.97
CA ALA A 182 10.83 5.50 4.66
C ALA A 182 12.07 5.09 3.84
N PRO A 183 13.18 4.70 4.48
CA PRO A 183 14.18 3.86 3.82
C PRO A 183 13.54 2.52 3.44
N ILE A 184 13.87 1.99 2.26
CA ILE A 184 13.21 0.78 1.77
C ILE A 184 14.09 0.04 0.77
N PHE A 185 14.03 -1.28 0.87
CA PHE A 185 14.68 -2.21 -0.05
C PHE A 185 13.64 -3.18 -0.59
N ILE A 186 13.68 -3.38 -1.90
CA ILE A 186 12.80 -4.26 -2.65
C ILE A 186 13.66 -5.36 -3.25
N THR A 187 13.27 -6.60 -3.03
CA THR A 187 13.90 -7.77 -3.67
C THR A 187 12.85 -8.56 -4.42
N TRP A 188 13.05 -8.71 -5.72
CA TRP A 188 12.34 -9.69 -6.51
C TRP A 188 13.08 -11.01 -6.43
N SER A 189 12.37 -12.08 -6.15
CA SER A 189 12.92 -13.44 -6.13
C SER A 189 12.03 -14.37 -6.92
N LYS A 190 12.60 -15.45 -7.41
CA LYS A 190 11.92 -16.46 -8.20
C LYS A 190 12.15 -17.83 -7.60
N LEU A 191 11.08 -18.58 -7.42
CA LEU A 191 11.16 -20.00 -7.07
C LEU A 191 11.74 -20.78 -8.26
N GLY A 192 12.71 -21.64 -7.97
CA GLY A 192 13.34 -22.57 -8.90
C GLY A 192 12.37 -23.63 -9.39
N GLU A 193 12.89 -24.61 -10.12
CA GLU A 193 12.11 -25.80 -10.48
C GLU A 193 11.90 -26.73 -9.29
N VAL A 194 12.85 -26.72 -8.35
CA VAL A 194 12.74 -27.35 -7.04
C VAL A 194 12.28 -26.29 -6.03
N GLU A 195 11.28 -26.61 -5.20
CA GLU A 195 10.69 -25.65 -4.25
C GLU A 195 11.68 -25.07 -3.23
N GLU A 196 12.79 -25.76 -2.96
CA GLU A 196 13.84 -25.30 -2.05
C GLU A 196 14.82 -24.30 -2.69
N ASP A 197 14.83 -24.17 -4.01
CA ASP A 197 15.71 -23.24 -4.72
C ASP A 197 15.01 -21.89 -4.90
N THR A 198 15.59 -20.83 -4.34
CA THR A 198 15.11 -19.46 -4.56
C THR A 198 16.22 -18.60 -5.12
N PHE A 199 15.95 -17.93 -6.24
CA PHE A 199 16.93 -17.08 -6.91
C PHE A 199 16.52 -15.62 -6.80
N VAL A 200 17.45 -14.75 -6.41
CA VAL A 200 17.23 -13.30 -6.47
C VAL A 200 17.18 -12.89 -7.94
N ARG A 201 16.08 -12.27 -8.34
CA ARG A 201 15.81 -11.81 -9.70
C ARG A 201 16.18 -10.35 -9.91
N GLY A 202 16.30 -9.61 -8.81
CA GLY A 202 16.83 -8.26 -8.73
C GLY A 202 16.54 -7.64 -7.37
N LYS A 203 17.39 -6.68 -6.97
CA LYS A 203 17.29 -5.98 -5.69
C LYS A 203 17.64 -4.51 -5.92
N ALA A 204 16.81 -3.61 -5.42
CA ALA A 204 17.13 -2.18 -5.34
C ALA A 204 16.60 -1.61 -4.03
N GLY A 205 17.25 -0.57 -3.53
CA GLY A 205 16.81 0.08 -2.30
C GLY A 205 17.72 1.23 -1.90
N THR A 206 17.28 1.97 -0.90
CA THR A 206 17.96 3.15 -0.40
C THR A 206 17.78 3.29 1.10
N MET A 207 18.84 3.75 1.76
CA MET A 207 18.84 4.14 3.17
C MET A 207 18.37 5.58 3.36
N ALA A 208 18.42 6.41 2.32
CA ALA A 208 17.76 7.70 2.33
C ALA A 208 16.25 7.49 2.18
N PRO A 209 15.42 8.16 2.97
CA PRO A 209 13.99 7.95 2.90
C PRO A 209 13.40 8.44 1.59
N ILE A 210 12.54 7.62 1.00
CA ILE A 210 11.78 7.98 -0.20
C ILE A 210 10.32 8.16 0.14
N THR A 211 9.64 8.97 -0.65
CA THR A 211 8.19 9.14 -0.59
C THR A 211 7.53 7.90 -1.18
N LEU A 212 6.93 7.07 -0.33
CA LEU A 212 6.39 5.76 -0.73
C LEU A 212 5.30 5.88 -1.80
N GLY A 213 4.51 6.95 -1.77
CA GLY A 213 3.45 7.21 -2.75
C GLY A 213 3.93 7.40 -4.19
N SER A 214 5.01 8.15 -4.38
CA SER A 214 5.51 8.56 -5.70
C SER A 214 6.71 7.75 -6.18
N GLU A 215 7.57 7.31 -5.26
CA GLU A 215 8.89 6.74 -5.60
C GLU A 215 8.92 5.21 -5.51
N LEU A 216 8.09 4.58 -4.67
CA LEU A 216 8.07 3.12 -4.54
C LEU A 216 7.79 2.40 -5.87
N PRO A 217 6.82 2.82 -6.71
CA PRO A 217 6.55 2.15 -7.99
C PRO A 217 7.78 2.15 -8.91
N LYS A 218 8.51 3.26 -8.95
CA LYS A 218 9.73 3.39 -9.76
C LYS A 218 10.83 2.48 -9.21
N LEU A 219 11.08 2.53 -7.91
CA LEU A 219 12.07 1.66 -7.27
C LEU A 219 11.76 0.18 -7.46
N ALA A 220 10.47 -0.21 -7.45
CA ALA A 220 10.05 -1.59 -7.71
C ALA A 220 10.34 -2.04 -9.15
N ILE A 221 10.15 -1.14 -10.12
CA ILE A 221 10.50 -1.38 -11.52
C ILE A 221 12.01 -1.49 -11.67
N ASP A 222 12.76 -0.56 -11.08
CA ASP A 222 14.24 -0.55 -11.11
C ASP A 222 14.79 -1.85 -10.51
N ALA A 223 14.28 -2.29 -9.36
CA ALA A 223 14.63 -3.57 -8.76
C ALA A 223 14.38 -4.78 -9.69
N GLY A 224 13.41 -4.69 -10.60
CA GLY A 224 13.05 -5.77 -11.54
C GLY A 224 13.58 -5.60 -12.96
N SER A 225 14.26 -4.47 -13.24
CA SER A 225 14.71 -4.08 -14.58
C SER A 225 16.21 -3.80 -14.65
N PHE A 226 16.88 -3.66 -13.49
CA PHE A 226 18.28 -3.27 -13.41
C PHE A 226 19.09 -4.26 -12.56
N ALA A 227 20.20 -4.72 -13.13
CA ALA A 227 21.21 -5.50 -12.46
C ALA A 227 22.47 -4.65 -12.32
N ASN A 228 22.85 -4.33 -11.10
CA ASN A 228 24.28 -4.18 -10.84
C ASN A 228 24.90 -5.58 -10.87
N GLU A 229 26.02 -5.70 -11.57
CA GLU A 229 26.99 -6.82 -11.61
C GLU A 229 26.48 -8.23 -12.00
N LEU A 230 25.18 -8.50 -11.97
CA LEU A 230 24.60 -9.86 -12.08
C LEU A 230 23.75 -10.12 -13.34
N ASN A 231 23.76 -9.23 -14.33
CA ASN A 231 23.14 -9.42 -15.66
C ASN A 231 21.68 -9.95 -15.66
N TYR A 232 20.81 -9.41 -14.81
CA TYR A 232 19.39 -9.76 -14.81
C TYR A 232 18.63 -9.06 -15.95
N PHE A 233 18.03 -9.83 -16.86
CA PHE A 233 17.11 -9.31 -17.88
C PHE A 233 15.86 -8.68 -17.23
N PRO A 234 15.08 -7.82 -17.90
CA PRO A 234 13.80 -7.38 -17.36
C PRO A 234 12.86 -8.56 -17.04
N ILE A 235 12.15 -8.51 -15.90
CA ILE A 235 11.21 -9.57 -15.50
C ILE A 235 10.07 -9.69 -16.54
N ARG A 236 9.85 -10.92 -17.04
CA ARG A 236 8.84 -11.21 -18.07
C ARG A 236 7.54 -11.76 -17.47
N ARG A 237 6.44 -11.66 -18.23
CA ARG A 237 5.12 -12.15 -17.81
C ARG A 237 5.10 -13.64 -17.43
N ASN A 238 5.84 -14.48 -18.14
CA ASN A 238 5.91 -15.91 -17.86
C ASN A 238 6.66 -16.27 -16.57
N GLU A 239 7.36 -15.31 -15.95
CA GLU A 239 8.05 -15.51 -14.68
C GLU A 239 7.16 -15.23 -13.47
N LEU A 240 6.03 -14.54 -13.67
CA LEU A 240 5.18 -14.03 -12.59
C LEU A 240 4.67 -15.16 -11.68
N ASP A 241 4.29 -16.32 -12.23
CA ASP A 241 3.72 -17.41 -11.44
C ASP A 241 4.67 -17.99 -10.38
N ARG A 242 5.98 -17.74 -10.52
CA ARG A 242 7.01 -18.15 -9.55
C ARG A 242 7.67 -16.97 -8.83
N LEU A 243 7.20 -15.75 -9.08
CA LEU A 243 7.80 -14.54 -8.56
C LEU A 243 7.29 -14.25 -7.14
N ASN A 244 8.19 -13.83 -6.26
CA ASN A 244 7.91 -13.39 -4.90
C ASN A 244 8.58 -12.02 -4.66
N CYS A 245 7.82 -11.08 -4.11
CA CYS A 245 8.27 -9.75 -3.75
C CYS A 245 8.61 -9.69 -2.27
N PHE A 246 9.80 -9.21 -1.93
CA PHE A 246 10.19 -8.90 -0.56
C PHE A 246 10.38 -7.41 -0.40
N ILE A 247 9.91 -6.89 0.73
CA ILE A 247 10.17 -5.51 1.17
C ILE A 247 10.83 -5.55 2.54
N GLU A 248 11.92 -4.82 2.66
CA GLU A 248 12.67 -4.64 3.90
C GLU A 248 12.75 -3.15 4.21
N ILE A 249 12.30 -2.76 5.41
CA ILE A 249 12.33 -1.38 5.92
C ILE A 249 13.17 -1.38 7.21
N PRO A 250 14.33 -0.69 7.21
CA PRO A 250 15.07 -0.36 8.43
C PRO A 250 14.19 0.40 9.43
N ASN A 251 14.17 -0.06 10.67
CA ASN A 251 13.40 0.54 11.74
C ASN A 251 14.13 0.40 13.10
N THR A 252 13.63 1.13 14.10
CA THR A 252 14.12 1.01 15.49
C THR A 252 15.63 1.25 15.62
N TYR A 253 16.07 2.47 15.34
CA TYR A 253 17.48 2.86 15.52
C TYR A 253 17.82 3.02 17.01
N SER A 254 19.03 2.62 17.40
CA SER A 254 19.56 2.81 18.74
C SER A 254 21.06 3.05 18.69
N SER A 255 21.53 4.04 19.46
CA SER A 255 22.96 4.33 19.58
C SER A 255 23.72 3.15 20.17
N ILE A 256 24.92 2.93 19.66
CA ILE A 256 25.86 1.93 20.14
C ILE A 256 27.01 2.65 20.84
N TYR A 257 27.30 2.25 22.09
CA TYR A 257 28.42 2.80 22.86
C TYR A 257 29.61 1.84 22.97
N ASN A 258 29.40 0.57 22.59
CA ASN A 258 30.44 -0.45 22.52
C ASN A 258 30.33 -1.15 21.16
N LEU A 259 31.41 -1.25 20.41
CA LEU A 259 31.44 -1.82 19.06
C LEU A 259 30.91 -3.27 18.97
N GLY A 260 30.83 -3.98 20.10
CA GLY A 260 30.22 -5.33 20.20
C GLY A 260 28.72 -5.35 20.57
N ASP A 261 28.07 -4.20 20.81
CA ASP A 261 26.66 -4.13 21.23
C ASP A 261 25.67 -4.27 20.04
N TRP A 262 25.82 -5.36 19.29
CA TRP A 262 24.92 -5.74 18.22
C TRP A 262 24.96 -7.26 17.98
N ILE A 263 23.98 -7.78 17.24
CA ILE A 263 23.83 -9.22 16.99
C ILE A 263 23.88 -9.44 15.47
N PRO A 264 24.86 -10.22 14.95
CA PRO A 264 24.95 -10.56 13.55
C PRO A 264 23.69 -11.25 13.00
N GLY A 265 23.29 -10.87 11.79
CA GLY A 265 22.05 -11.38 11.17
C GLY A 265 20.76 -10.80 11.75
N VAL A 266 20.80 -10.07 12.87
CA VAL A 266 19.63 -9.49 13.53
C VAL A 266 19.64 -7.97 13.39
N HIS A 267 20.78 -7.34 13.68
CA HIS A 267 20.93 -5.89 13.60
C HIS A 267 21.66 -5.46 12.33
N GLY A 268 21.16 -4.41 11.70
CA GLY A 268 21.92 -3.59 10.76
C GLY A 268 22.74 -2.56 11.52
N LEU A 269 23.80 -2.06 10.90
CA LEU A 269 24.69 -1.06 11.50
C LEU A 269 24.76 0.18 10.62
N SER A 270 24.86 1.32 11.29
CA SER A 270 25.09 2.63 10.69
C SER A 270 26.32 3.27 11.31
N ILE A 271 27.18 3.84 10.47
CA ILE A 271 28.34 4.63 10.90
C ILE A 271 28.21 6.04 10.34
N ARG A 272 28.65 7.02 11.12
CA ARG A 272 28.96 8.36 10.64
C ARG A 272 30.28 8.83 11.26
N PHE A 273 31.20 9.29 10.43
CA PHE A 273 32.49 9.77 10.87
C PHE A 273 33.00 10.90 9.98
N THR A 274 34.00 11.61 10.45
CA THR A 274 34.69 12.66 9.71
C THR A 274 36.13 12.20 9.47
N ASP A 275 36.65 12.41 8.27
CA ASP A 275 38.06 12.12 7.98
C ASP A 275 38.99 13.24 8.46
N SER A 276 40.30 13.04 8.28
CA SER A 276 41.33 13.99 8.71
C SER A 276 41.30 15.35 8.01
N ILE A 277 40.60 15.47 6.87
CA ILE A 277 40.46 16.72 6.11
C ILE A 277 39.08 17.37 6.32
N GLY A 278 38.25 16.82 7.20
CA GLY A 278 36.94 17.39 7.56
C GLY A 278 35.76 16.90 6.71
N SER A 279 35.96 15.92 5.83
CA SER A 279 34.89 15.34 5.01
C SER A 279 34.05 14.36 5.83
N ILE A 280 32.73 14.47 5.74
CA ILE A 280 31.79 13.63 6.49
C ILE A 280 31.38 12.44 5.65
N PHE A 281 31.49 11.25 6.20
CA PHE A 281 31.09 9.99 5.59
C PHE A 281 30.01 9.31 6.42
N SER A 282 29.06 8.67 5.74
CA SER A 282 28.05 7.84 6.40
C SER A 282 27.76 6.60 5.58
N GLY A 283 27.72 5.45 6.24
CA GLY A 283 27.50 4.15 5.61
C GLY A 283 26.59 3.29 6.46
N GLN A 284 25.86 2.38 5.81
CA GLN A 284 24.96 1.45 6.49
C GLN A 284 25.05 0.06 5.86
N ILE A 285 24.93 -0.97 6.69
CA ILE A 285 24.85 -2.38 6.28
C ILE A 285 23.55 -2.97 6.84
N MET A 286 22.93 -3.86 6.07
CA MET A 286 21.70 -4.54 6.47
C MET A 286 22.00 -5.76 7.36
N PRO A 287 21.04 -6.27 8.17
CA PRO A 287 21.24 -7.49 8.96
C PRO A 287 21.70 -8.69 8.12
N VAL A 288 21.20 -8.80 6.88
CA VAL A 288 21.59 -9.87 5.97
C VAL A 288 23.07 -9.82 5.59
N ASP A 289 23.67 -8.62 5.54
CA ASP A 289 25.09 -8.44 5.18
C ASP A 289 26.03 -9.00 6.26
N THR A 290 25.56 -9.12 7.51
CA THR A 290 26.33 -9.64 8.64
C THR A 290 25.92 -11.06 9.02
N SER A 291 25.13 -11.74 8.18
CA SER A 291 24.60 -13.07 8.49
C SER A 291 25.58 -14.23 8.26
N ASP A 292 26.72 -13.97 7.59
CA ASP A 292 27.77 -14.97 7.38
C ASP A 292 28.49 -15.29 8.70
N VAL A 293 28.64 -16.58 8.97
CA VAL A 293 29.27 -17.12 10.18
C VAL A 293 30.76 -16.81 10.29
N ASN A 294 31.42 -16.46 9.19
CA ASN A 294 32.87 -16.25 9.13
C ASN A 294 33.31 -14.77 9.28
N LEU A 295 32.37 -13.83 9.36
CA LEU A 295 32.72 -12.40 9.48
C LEU A 295 33.21 -12.07 10.89
N THR A 296 34.36 -11.40 10.97
CA THR A 296 34.87 -10.80 12.21
C THR A 296 34.32 -9.38 12.39
N GLN A 297 34.44 -8.83 13.60
CA GLN A 297 34.03 -7.44 13.87
C GLN A 297 34.80 -6.45 12.99
N ASP A 298 36.10 -6.67 12.75
CA ASP A 298 36.92 -5.84 11.87
C ASP A 298 36.47 -5.90 10.41
N ASP A 299 36.08 -7.08 9.91
CA ASP A 299 35.55 -7.22 8.55
C ASP A 299 34.27 -6.43 8.37
N VAL A 300 33.40 -6.45 9.39
CA VAL A 300 32.15 -5.69 9.42
C VAL A 300 32.43 -4.18 9.42
N MET A 301 33.40 -3.71 10.21
CA MET A 301 33.79 -2.29 10.22
C MET A 301 34.37 -1.85 8.88
N LYS A 302 35.25 -2.66 8.27
CA LYS A 302 35.79 -2.39 6.93
C LYS A 302 34.69 -2.33 5.88
N MET A 303 33.74 -3.26 5.92
CA MET A 303 32.58 -3.25 5.03
C MET A 303 31.73 -2.00 5.22
N LEU A 304 31.51 -1.58 6.47
CA LEU A 304 30.69 -0.43 6.80
C LEU A 304 31.33 0.90 6.34
N VAL A 305 32.64 1.05 6.55
CA VAL A 305 33.42 2.22 6.08
C VAL A 305 33.51 2.22 4.55
N SER A 306 33.72 1.06 3.92
CA SER A 306 33.68 0.93 2.47
C SER A 306 32.32 1.31 1.89
N LYS A 307 31.22 0.86 2.51
CA LYS A 307 29.84 1.26 2.15
C LYS A 307 29.56 2.75 2.40
N ALA A 308 30.32 3.42 3.26
CA ALA A 308 30.26 4.87 3.43
C ALA A 308 30.92 5.65 2.27
N GLY A 309 31.57 4.95 1.33
CA GLY A 309 32.27 5.56 0.19
C GLY A 309 33.68 6.05 0.51
N TYR A 310 34.19 5.78 1.71
CA TYR A 310 35.54 6.15 2.10
C TYR A 310 36.57 5.21 1.45
N LYS A 311 37.54 5.79 0.74
CA LYS A 311 38.59 5.07 0.01
C LYS A 311 39.96 5.11 0.71
N GLY A 312 40.06 5.81 1.84
CA GLY A 312 41.31 5.92 2.60
C GLY A 312 41.56 4.71 3.49
N SER A 313 42.68 4.75 4.20
CA SER A 313 43.01 3.71 5.20
C SER A 313 42.15 3.88 6.43
N VAL A 314 41.48 2.81 6.86
CA VAL A 314 40.65 2.81 8.07
C VAL A 314 41.56 2.87 9.30
N THR A 315 41.59 3.99 10.01
CA THR A 315 42.35 4.15 11.24
C THR A 315 41.50 3.85 12.48
N ARG A 316 42.15 3.45 13.57
CA ARG A 316 41.46 3.12 14.83
C ARG A 316 40.85 4.35 15.51
N SER A 317 41.50 5.51 15.44
CA SER A 317 40.94 6.76 15.98
C SER A 317 39.66 7.15 15.28
N MET A 318 39.61 7.03 13.95
CA MET A 318 38.42 7.30 13.14
C MET A 318 37.24 6.42 13.54
N ILE A 319 37.47 5.13 13.81
CA ILE A 319 36.43 4.23 14.31
C ILE A 319 35.99 4.64 15.72
N LEU A 320 36.92 4.94 16.64
CA LEU A 320 36.57 5.29 18.02
C LEU A 320 35.82 6.61 18.15
N GLU A 321 36.06 7.56 17.25
CA GLU A 321 35.37 8.85 17.20
C GLU A 321 34.07 8.80 16.36
N ALA A 322 33.83 7.70 15.65
CA ALA A 322 32.65 7.55 14.81
C ALA A 322 31.37 7.38 15.66
N ALA A 323 30.29 7.98 15.18
CA ALA A 323 28.96 7.73 15.69
C ALA A 323 28.42 6.40 15.12
N PHE A 324 28.15 5.44 16.00
CA PHE A 324 27.56 4.16 15.64
C PHE A 324 26.14 4.03 16.12
N MET A 325 25.35 3.33 15.31
CA MET A 325 24.03 2.90 15.70
C MET A 325 23.70 1.53 15.13
N ARG A 326 22.82 0.82 15.83
CA ARG A 326 22.16 -0.38 15.32
C ARG A 326 20.73 -0.06 14.92
N PHE A 327 20.18 -0.87 14.05
CA PHE A 327 18.77 -0.88 13.73
C PHE A 327 18.27 -2.30 13.47
N GLU A 328 16.98 -2.51 13.65
CA GLU A 328 16.29 -3.71 13.21
C GLU A 328 15.67 -3.48 11.82
N THR A 329 15.14 -4.53 11.22
CA THR A 329 14.41 -4.39 9.96
C THR A 329 13.07 -5.09 10.06
N THR A 330 12.03 -4.47 9.50
CA THR A 330 10.79 -5.19 9.20
C THR A 330 10.86 -5.74 7.80
N LYS A 331 10.64 -7.05 7.67
CA LYS A 331 10.63 -7.76 6.40
C LYS A 331 9.27 -8.38 6.17
N ILE A 332 8.73 -8.16 4.97
CA ILE A 332 7.50 -8.80 4.51
C ILE A 332 7.73 -9.40 3.13
N SER A 333 6.96 -10.44 2.82
CA SER A 333 6.93 -11.05 1.50
C SER A 333 5.51 -11.19 0.99
N LEU A 334 5.36 -11.15 -0.33
CA LEU A 334 4.11 -11.44 -1.00
C LEU A 334 4.41 -12.24 -2.26
N THR A 335 3.88 -13.46 -2.31
CA THR A 335 3.96 -14.30 -3.50
C THR A 335 3.00 -13.80 -4.57
N TRP A 336 3.25 -14.17 -5.83
CA TRP A 336 2.31 -13.87 -6.91
C TRP A 336 0.92 -14.47 -6.70
N GLY A 337 0.84 -15.68 -6.13
CA GLY A 337 -0.43 -16.33 -5.79
C GLY A 337 -1.25 -15.47 -4.84
N GLU A 338 -0.65 -15.04 -3.74
CA GLU A 338 -1.29 -14.14 -2.78
C GLU A 338 -1.69 -12.81 -3.43
N TYR A 339 -0.81 -12.19 -4.23
CA TYR A 339 -1.12 -10.97 -4.96
C TYR A 339 -2.36 -11.13 -5.85
N ARG A 340 -2.47 -12.24 -6.61
CA ARG A 340 -3.64 -12.49 -7.46
C ARG A 340 -4.93 -12.57 -6.65
N ASP A 341 -4.88 -13.22 -5.49
CA ASP A 341 -6.04 -13.34 -4.61
C ASP A 341 -6.43 -11.98 -4.02
N PHE A 342 -5.46 -11.18 -3.58
CA PHE A 342 -5.68 -9.80 -3.16
C PHE A 342 -6.26 -8.94 -4.29
N ALA A 343 -5.72 -9.04 -5.51
CA ALA A 343 -6.21 -8.31 -6.67
C ALA A 343 -7.65 -8.71 -7.03
N ARG A 344 -8.01 -10.00 -6.91
CA ARG A 344 -9.38 -10.49 -7.08
C ARG A 344 -10.31 -9.91 -6.02
N LYS A 345 -9.93 -10.00 -4.74
CA LYS A 345 -10.69 -9.45 -3.61
C LYS A 345 -10.88 -7.93 -3.76
N ARG A 346 -9.83 -7.17 -4.10
CA ARG A 346 -9.91 -5.72 -4.36
C ARG A 346 -10.89 -5.38 -5.48
N LYS A 347 -10.95 -6.18 -6.56
CA LYS A 347 -11.93 -5.97 -7.66
C LYS A 347 -13.37 -6.19 -7.20
N VAL A 348 -13.62 -7.24 -6.42
CA VAL A 348 -14.94 -7.52 -5.85
C VAL A 348 -15.34 -6.40 -4.88
N GLN A 349 -14.44 -6.01 -3.99
CA GLN A 349 -14.68 -4.93 -3.02
C GLN A 349 -15.03 -3.62 -3.71
N LYS A 350 -14.32 -3.23 -4.78
CA LYS A 350 -14.65 -2.01 -5.56
C LYS A 350 -16.06 -2.06 -6.16
N LYS A 351 -16.52 -3.24 -6.61
CA LYS A 351 -17.90 -3.42 -7.11
C LYS A 351 -18.92 -3.27 -5.99
N VAL A 352 -18.65 -3.89 -4.83
CA VAL A 352 -19.49 -3.77 -3.63
C VAL A 352 -19.58 -2.30 -3.19
N ASP A 353 -18.46 -1.59 -3.10
CA ASP A 353 -18.43 -0.17 -2.73
C ASP A 353 -19.20 0.70 -3.73
N ALA A 354 -19.09 0.41 -5.02
CA ALA A 354 -19.84 1.12 -6.06
C ALA A 354 -21.36 0.88 -5.93
N ILE A 355 -21.78 -0.35 -5.62
CA ILE A 355 -23.18 -0.70 -5.36
C ILE A 355 -23.67 0.02 -4.10
N ASN A 356 -22.91 -0.02 -3.01
CA ASN A 356 -23.25 0.65 -1.76
C ASN A 356 -23.39 2.17 -1.93
N ARG A 357 -22.54 2.79 -2.75
CA ARG A 357 -22.68 4.21 -3.12
C ARG A 357 -23.98 4.48 -3.88
N LYS A 358 -24.38 3.60 -4.81
CA LYS A 358 -25.65 3.73 -5.54
C LYS A 358 -26.84 3.58 -4.59
N ILE A 359 -26.80 2.59 -3.68
CA ILE A 359 -27.83 2.38 -2.66
C ILE A 359 -27.97 3.62 -1.77
N ARG A 360 -26.86 4.19 -1.29
CA ARG A 360 -26.89 5.42 -0.47
C ARG A 360 -27.55 6.57 -1.22
N LYS A 361 -27.16 6.81 -2.47
CA LYS A 361 -27.76 7.87 -3.30
C LYS A 361 -29.26 7.64 -3.56
N ALA A 362 -29.69 6.39 -3.73
CA ALA A 362 -31.11 6.06 -3.90
C ALA A 362 -31.90 6.34 -2.62
N LYS A 363 -31.38 5.93 -1.45
CA LYS A 363 -31.99 6.22 -0.15
C LYS A 363 -32.09 7.72 0.13
N GLU A 364 -31.07 8.49 -0.23
CA GLU A 364 -31.09 9.96 -0.10
C GLU A 364 -32.20 10.58 -0.96
N LYS A 365 -32.34 10.14 -2.22
CA LYS A 365 -33.42 10.60 -3.12
C LYS A 365 -34.81 10.22 -2.61
N GLU A 366 -34.97 8.99 -2.10
CA GLU A 366 -36.24 8.53 -1.54
C GLU A 366 -36.62 9.34 -0.29
N ALA A 367 -35.66 9.61 0.59
CA ALA A 367 -35.87 10.46 1.77
C ALA A 367 -36.24 11.89 1.38
N GLU A 368 -35.61 12.45 0.34
CA GLU A 368 -35.94 13.78 -0.19
C GLU A 368 -37.34 13.83 -0.79
N ALA A 369 -37.71 12.86 -1.63
CA ALA A 369 -39.04 12.74 -2.21
C ALA A 369 -40.12 12.62 -1.11
N LEU A 370 -39.85 11.87 -0.04
CA LEU A 370 -40.76 11.75 1.09
C LEU A 370 -40.92 13.08 1.85
N ARG A 371 -39.84 13.88 1.99
CA ARG A 371 -39.92 15.22 2.59
C ARG A 371 -40.77 16.16 1.73
N GLN A 372 -40.53 16.19 0.42
CA GLN A 372 -41.30 17.01 -0.52
C GLN A 372 -42.79 16.62 -0.52
N ALA A 373 -43.12 15.31 -0.54
CA ALA A 373 -44.49 14.83 -0.48
C ALA A 373 -45.20 15.21 0.84
N LYS A 374 -44.49 15.18 1.98
CA LYS A 374 -45.03 15.63 3.27
C LYS A 374 -45.30 17.13 3.28
N GLU A 375 -44.42 17.94 2.69
CA GLU A 375 -44.60 19.39 2.57
C GLU A 375 -45.77 19.74 1.65
N GLU A 376 -45.90 19.07 0.51
CA GLU A 376 -47.00 19.26 -0.42
C GLU A 376 -48.35 18.91 0.22
N LYS A 377 -48.44 17.78 0.95
CA LYS A 377 -49.64 17.42 1.73
C LYS A 377 -49.99 18.50 2.76
N LYS A 378 -49.01 19.06 3.45
CA LYS A 378 -49.22 20.19 4.38
C LYS A 378 -49.73 21.43 3.66
N ARG A 379 -49.21 21.75 2.46
CA ARG A 379 -49.65 22.89 1.65
C ARG A 379 -51.11 22.72 1.20
N LYS A 380 -51.45 21.58 0.61
CA LYS A 380 -52.82 21.23 0.19
C LYS A 380 -53.82 21.29 1.35
N LYS A 381 -53.44 20.80 2.54
CA LYS A 381 -54.28 20.90 3.75
C LYS A 381 -54.51 22.35 4.20
N LYS A 382 -53.49 23.21 4.10
CA LYS A 382 -53.62 24.65 4.41
C LYS A 382 -54.52 25.36 3.39
N GLU A 383 -54.36 25.08 2.10
CA GLU A 383 -55.20 25.62 1.02
C GLU A 383 -56.66 25.21 1.19
N ALA A 384 -56.93 23.92 1.42
CA ALA A 384 -58.28 23.42 1.68
C ALA A 384 -58.94 24.09 2.90
N LYS A 385 -58.17 24.32 3.98
CA LYS A 385 -58.67 25.03 5.17
C LYS A 385 -58.99 26.49 4.87
N LYS A 386 -58.15 27.19 4.08
CA LYS A 386 -58.41 28.57 3.65
C LYS A 386 -59.66 28.66 2.77
N GLU A 387 -59.80 27.74 1.83
CA GLU A 387 -60.95 27.70 0.91
C GLU A 387 -62.26 27.40 1.66
N LYS A 388 -62.23 26.46 2.61
CA LYS A 388 -63.38 26.21 3.49
C LYS A 388 -63.78 27.47 4.26
N LYS A 389 -62.80 28.21 4.80
CA LYS A 389 -63.05 29.47 5.52
C LYS A 389 -63.66 30.55 4.61
N ARG A 390 -63.18 30.68 3.37
CA ARG A 390 -63.77 31.61 2.37
C ARG A 390 -65.23 31.28 2.08
N LYS A 391 -65.55 30.00 1.86
CA LYS A 391 -66.93 29.56 1.64
C LYS A 391 -67.84 29.84 2.83
N GLU A 392 -67.36 29.58 4.05
CA GLU A 392 -68.08 29.91 5.28
C GLU A 392 -68.29 31.42 5.46
N GLU A 393 -67.32 32.26 5.09
CA GLU A 393 -67.44 33.73 5.11
C GLU A 393 -68.43 34.24 4.04
N GLU A 394 -68.39 33.67 2.84
CA GLU A 394 -69.30 34.02 1.73
C GLU A 394 -70.76 33.63 2.03
N GLU A 395 -70.97 32.44 2.60
CA GLU A 395 -72.30 31.99 3.04
C GLU A 395 -72.87 32.88 4.14
N LYS A 396 -72.05 33.27 5.13
CA LYS A 396 -72.47 34.24 6.16
C LYS A 396 -72.86 35.58 5.56
N LYS A 397 -72.11 36.05 4.54
CA LYS A 397 -72.40 37.31 3.87
C LYS A 397 -73.74 37.25 3.13
N LEU A 398 -74.01 36.17 2.40
CA LEU A 398 -75.30 35.94 1.74
C LEU A 398 -76.46 35.91 2.74
N GLN A 399 -76.28 35.24 3.88
CA GLN A 399 -77.30 35.20 4.94
C GLN A 399 -77.57 36.60 5.52
N THR A 400 -76.53 37.41 5.74
CA THR A 400 -76.71 38.79 6.22
C THR A 400 -77.41 39.69 5.20
N GLU A 401 -77.10 39.55 3.90
CA GLU A 401 -77.76 40.29 2.83
C GLU A 401 -79.24 39.89 2.70
N ALA A 402 -79.55 38.59 2.74
CA ALA A 402 -80.92 38.09 2.74
C ALA A 402 -81.74 38.58 3.95
N ALA A 403 -81.15 38.57 5.15
CA ALA A 403 -81.80 39.10 6.36
C ALA A 403 -82.03 40.62 6.27
N ALA A 404 -81.14 41.37 5.61
CA ALA A 404 -81.30 42.79 5.38
C ALA A 404 -82.44 43.09 4.38
N GLU A 405 -82.55 42.31 3.30
CA GLU A 405 -83.68 42.40 2.38
C GLU A 405 -85.01 42.07 3.05
N GLU A 406 -85.07 41.01 3.86
CA GLU A 406 -86.29 40.64 4.58
C GLU A 406 -86.74 41.76 5.54
N LYS A 407 -85.78 42.38 6.25
CA LYS A 407 -86.06 43.58 7.09
C LYS A 407 -86.59 44.75 6.26
N LYS A 408 -86.02 45.02 5.07
CA LYS A 408 -86.52 46.06 4.16
C LYS A 408 -87.95 45.76 3.74
N LYS A 409 -88.26 44.50 3.40
CA LYS A 409 -89.59 44.05 2.99
C LYS A 409 -90.62 44.22 4.11
N LYS A 410 -90.31 43.79 5.33
CA LYS A 410 -91.15 44.00 6.52
C LYS A 410 -91.39 45.49 6.82
N LYS A 411 -90.36 46.34 6.64
CA LYS A 411 -90.49 47.79 6.83
C LYS A 411 -91.38 48.44 5.76
N ALA A 412 -91.29 47.98 4.51
CA ALA A 412 -92.16 48.43 3.42
C ALA A 412 -93.63 48.03 3.65
N GLU A 413 -93.88 46.78 4.07
CA GLU A 413 -95.21 46.30 4.43
C GLU A 413 -95.82 47.08 5.61
N ALA A 414 -95.02 47.37 6.64
CA ALA A 414 -95.47 48.20 7.77
C ALA A 414 -95.85 49.62 7.33
N LYS A 415 -95.06 50.21 6.40
CA LYS A 415 -95.35 51.54 5.85
C LYS A 415 -96.64 51.55 5.03
N LEU A 416 -96.87 50.52 4.21
CA LEU A 416 -98.10 50.35 3.43
C LEU A 416 -99.33 50.17 4.34
N LYS A 417 -99.22 49.37 5.41
CA LYS A 417 -100.28 49.22 6.42
C LYS A 417 -100.61 50.53 7.13
N ASN A 418 -99.60 51.35 7.40
CA ASN A 418 -99.78 52.64 8.05
C ASN A 418 -100.45 53.64 7.10
N GLU A 419 -100.05 53.69 5.83
CA GLU A 419 -100.71 54.51 4.80
C GLU A 419 -102.17 54.11 4.56
N THR A 420 -102.47 52.81 4.48
CA THR A 420 -103.86 52.33 4.35
C THR A 420 -104.70 52.65 5.59
N SER A 421 -104.12 52.57 6.79
CA SER A 421 -104.79 52.99 8.03
C SER A 421 -105.06 54.50 8.05
N LEU A 422 -104.12 55.31 7.57
CA LEU A 422 -104.26 56.76 7.44
C LEU A 422 -105.34 57.14 6.42
N GLN A 423 -105.43 56.42 5.29
CA GLN A 423 -106.48 56.59 4.29
C GLN A 423 -107.86 56.22 4.83
N LYS A 424 -107.96 55.12 5.61
CA LYS A 424 -109.21 54.76 6.31
C LYS A 424 -109.64 55.84 7.31
N LEU A 425 -108.70 56.39 8.09
CA LEU A 425 -108.98 57.48 9.03
C LEU A 425 -109.44 58.75 8.32
N LYS A 426 -108.83 59.09 7.18
CA LYS A 426 -109.26 60.23 6.34
C LYS A 426 -110.67 60.04 5.77
N ARG A 427 -111.04 58.83 5.37
CA ARG A 427 -112.41 58.49 4.93
C ARG A 427 -113.44 58.65 6.07
N MET A 428 -113.17 58.09 7.26
CA MET A 428 -114.07 58.27 8.40
C MET A 428 -114.23 59.73 8.83
N LYS A 429 -113.17 60.53 8.75
CA LYS A 429 -113.24 61.98 9.03
C LYS A 429 -114.01 62.77 7.97
N ALA A 430 -114.10 62.26 6.74
CA ALA A 430 -114.94 62.85 5.69
C ALA A 430 -116.42 62.47 5.88
N GLU A 431 -116.70 61.26 6.35
CA GLU A 431 -118.05 60.77 6.66
C GLU A 431 -118.68 61.42 7.90
N ASN A 432 -117.88 61.83 8.91
CA ASN A 432 -118.36 62.57 10.09
C ASN A 432 -118.52 64.09 9.87
N LYS A 433 -118.31 64.61 8.67
CA LYS A 433 -118.39 66.04 8.33
C LYS A 433 -119.61 66.40 7.46
N THR A 434 -120.43 65.40 7.18
CA THR A 434 -121.81 65.44 6.65
C THR A 434 -122.75 65.10 7.78
#